data_AF-A0A2I0VY03-F1
#
_entry.id   AF-A0A2I0VY03-F1
#
_cell.length_a   1.000
_cell.length_b   1.000
_cell.length_c   1.000
_cell.angle_alpha   90.00
_cell.angle_beta   90.00
_cell.angle_gamma   90.00
#
_symmetry.space_group_name_H-M   'P 1'
#
loop_
_entity.id
_entity.type
_entity.pdbx_description
1 polymer ?
#
loop_
_entity_poly.entity_id
_entity_poly.type
_entity_poly.pdbx_seq_one_letter_code
_entity_poly.pdbx_strand_id
1 'polypeptide(L)'
;MTIPFLLLHLLFTLPATATAATTLPGCPTHCGNLTIPFPFGTQPGCHLPGFLLTCNTTFSPPRTFISTGNIQLTSLSLTASTATILTLIARDCYTPLALAPNIPTIWLDITGLPYAISNTRNKFTALGCGTLALNYRKGQSDLYYTTGCVSFCNELSSVINGTCSGIGCCQTAIPRGLQRIETILQIVKNHSNTWSFSPCSYAFLVDQDQYVFKESDLEDFYMRDRVPAVLDWAVGNNETCEAAATNSASYLCGANTYCSNSTSAAGYRCGCLSGYAGNPYLANGCQDINECEDADTNPCSDICENTQGSFVCSCPHGYTGDGKKSGSGCNKQTTKFPFVQVVAGKI
;
A
#
# COMPACT_ATOMS: atom_id res chain seq x y z
N MET A 1 -27.96 59.01 -25.02
CA MET A 1 -27.87 58.60 -23.61
C MET A 1 -27.66 57.09 -23.60
N THR A 2 -26.42 56.63 -23.48
CA THR A 2 -26.05 55.20 -23.45
C THR A 2 -25.01 55.05 -22.35
N ILE A 3 -25.39 54.35 -21.28
CA ILE A 3 -24.51 54.04 -20.13
C ILE A 3 -23.89 52.67 -20.41
N PRO A 4 -22.56 52.50 -20.33
CA PRO A 4 -21.95 51.18 -20.44
C PRO A 4 -21.93 50.50 -19.05
N PHE A 5 -22.40 49.26 -18.99
CA PHE A 5 -22.26 48.39 -17.81
C PHE A 5 -20.88 47.74 -17.82
N LEU A 6 -20.06 48.04 -16.81
CA LEU A 6 -18.78 47.39 -16.55
C LEU A 6 -19.05 46.09 -15.77
N LEU A 7 -18.80 44.92 -16.38
CA LEU A 7 -18.82 43.64 -15.66
C LEU A 7 -17.51 43.48 -14.89
N LEU A 8 -17.59 43.54 -13.56
CA LEU A 8 -16.47 43.22 -12.67
C LEU A 8 -16.43 41.69 -12.46
N HIS A 9 -15.43 41.02 -13.03
CA HIS A 9 -15.18 39.60 -12.75
C HIS A 9 -14.45 39.47 -11.41
N LEU A 10 -15.17 39.03 -10.37
CA LEU A 10 -14.56 38.54 -9.14
C LEU A 10 -13.83 37.23 -9.44
N LEU A 11 -12.49 37.27 -9.43
CA LEU A 11 -11.68 36.06 -9.32
C LEU A 11 -11.79 35.53 -7.88
N PHE A 12 -12.52 34.43 -7.71
CA PHE A 12 -12.45 33.64 -6.49
C PHE A 12 -11.12 32.88 -6.50
N THR A 13 -10.14 33.36 -5.71
CA THR A 13 -8.98 32.57 -5.35
C THR A 13 -9.40 31.58 -4.28
N LEU A 14 -9.47 30.30 -4.62
CA LEU A 14 -9.57 29.22 -3.63
C LEU A 14 -8.34 29.27 -2.71
N PRO A 15 -8.48 29.11 -1.38
CA PRO A 15 -7.32 28.95 -0.52
C PRO A 15 -6.59 27.68 -0.92
N ALA A 16 -5.32 27.82 -1.29
CA ALA A 16 -4.43 26.68 -1.46
C ALA A 16 -4.18 26.10 -0.06
N THR A 17 -4.85 24.99 0.27
CA THR A 17 -4.46 24.16 1.41
C THR A 17 -3.00 23.77 1.21
N ALA A 18 -2.14 24.17 2.15
CA ALA A 18 -0.73 23.82 2.11
C ALA A 18 -0.60 22.30 2.26
N THR A 19 -0.48 21.59 1.14
CA THR A 19 -0.18 20.16 1.15
C THR A 19 1.18 19.97 1.83
N ALA A 20 1.19 19.24 2.96
CA ALA A 20 2.42 18.92 3.67
C ALA A 20 3.46 18.34 2.69
N ALA A 21 4.69 18.84 2.77
CA ALA A 21 5.77 18.39 1.89
C ALA A 21 5.97 16.88 2.02
N THR A 22 5.91 16.17 0.89
CA THR A 22 6.13 14.71 0.85
C THR A 22 7.54 14.35 0.40
N THR A 23 8.32 15.32 -0.10
CA THR A 23 9.70 15.16 -0.59
C THR A 23 10.62 16.25 -0.06
N LEU A 24 11.92 16.09 -0.28
CA LEU A 24 12.92 17.14 -0.02
C LEU A 24 12.79 18.29 -1.04
N PRO A 25 13.11 19.54 -0.67
CA PRO A 25 13.04 20.68 -1.57
C PRO A 25 13.87 20.48 -2.85
N GLY A 26 13.27 20.75 -4.01
CA GLY A 26 13.92 20.59 -5.32
C GLY A 26 13.93 19.15 -5.86
N CYS A 27 13.42 18.17 -5.11
CA CYS A 27 13.34 16.79 -5.57
C CYS A 27 12.07 16.51 -6.39
N PRO A 28 12.17 15.72 -7.48
CA PRO A 28 11.02 15.30 -8.25
C PRO A 28 10.01 14.53 -7.39
N THR A 29 8.73 14.90 -7.49
CA THR A 29 7.63 14.31 -6.71
C THR A 29 6.87 13.21 -7.46
N HIS A 30 7.08 13.07 -8.77
CA HIS A 30 6.37 12.11 -9.61
C HIS A 30 7.24 11.49 -10.70
N CYS A 31 6.85 10.29 -11.12
CA CYS A 31 7.29 9.68 -12.37
C CYS A 31 6.07 9.06 -13.07
N GLY A 32 5.64 9.67 -14.18
CA GLY A 32 4.36 9.33 -14.79
C GLY A 32 3.22 9.54 -13.78
N ASN A 33 2.44 8.50 -13.52
CA ASN A 33 1.32 8.55 -12.58
C ASN A 33 1.72 8.20 -11.13
N LEU A 34 2.97 7.80 -10.88
CA LEU A 34 3.41 7.43 -9.54
C LEU A 34 3.90 8.65 -8.77
N THR A 35 3.32 8.91 -7.60
CA THR A 35 3.86 9.86 -6.61
C THR A 35 5.03 9.21 -5.87
N ILE A 36 6.15 9.93 -5.77
CA ILE A 36 7.39 9.48 -5.15
C ILE A 36 7.62 10.31 -3.89
N PRO A 37 7.26 9.81 -2.70
CA PRO A 37 7.59 10.47 -1.44
C PRO A 37 9.00 10.09 -0.96
N PHE A 38 9.60 10.93 -0.12
CA PHE A 38 10.79 10.52 0.64
C PHE A 38 10.42 9.35 1.58
N PRO A 39 11.24 8.29 1.76
CA PRO A 39 12.68 8.18 1.48
C PRO A 39 13.04 7.78 0.05
N PHE A 40 12.06 7.65 -0.85
CA PHE A 40 12.28 7.32 -2.25
C PHE A 40 12.63 8.55 -3.08
N GLY A 41 13.37 8.35 -4.16
CA GLY A 41 13.72 9.44 -5.06
C GLY A 41 14.48 8.97 -6.29
N THR A 42 14.51 9.81 -7.32
CA THR A 42 15.09 9.48 -8.64
C THR A 42 16.40 10.19 -8.94
N GLN A 43 16.85 11.05 -8.04
CA GLN A 43 18.03 11.89 -8.20
C GLN A 43 18.95 11.80 -6.98
N PRO A 44 20.27 12.01 -7.15
CA PRO A 44 21.20 12.08 -6.04
C PRO A 44 20.76 13.12 -5.00
N GLY A 45 20.79 12.75 -3.72
CA GLY A 45 20.35 13.61 -2.61
C GLY A 45 18.84 13.64 -2.36
N CYS A 46 18.03 12.98 -3.20
CA CYS A 46 16.58 12.94 -3.06
C CYS A 46 16.04 11.64 -2.45
N HIS A 47 16.91 10.72 -2.01
CA HIS A 47 16.52 9.43 -1.47
C HIS A 47 17.49 8.99 -0.37
N LEU A 48 17.04 8.06 0.48
CA LEU A 48 17.94 7.33 1.38
C LEU A 48 18.72 6.24 0.63
N PRO A 49 19.86 5.77 1.18
CA PRO A 49 20.57 4.62 0.61
C PRO A 49 19.64 3.42 0.37
N GLY A 50 19.70 2.82 -0.82
CA GLY A 50 18.85 1.68 -1.21
C GLY A 50 17.45 2.04 -1.71
N PHE A 51 17.01 3.30 -1.57
CA PHE A 51 15.69 3.79 -2.01
C PHE A 51 15.71 4.54 -3.35
N LEU A 52 16.81 4.42 -4.12
CA LEU A 52 16.89 4.96 -5.47
C LEU A 52 15.82 4.31 -6.37
N LEU A 53 15.13 5.14 -7.14
CA LEU A 53 14.20 4.72 -8.20
C LEU A 53 14.68 5.24 -9.55
N THR A 54 14.48 4.48 -10.61
CA THR A 54 14.70 4.95 -11.98
C THR A 54 13.36 5.33 -12.60
N CYS A 55 13.26 6.57 -13.09
CA CYS A 55 12.14 7.01 -13.92
C CYS A 55 12.51 6.84 -15.40
N ASN A 56 11.91 5.85 -16.05
CA ASN A 56 12.17 5.59 -17.46
C ASN A 56 11.16 6.34 -18.35
N THR A 57 11.65 7.37 -19.03
CA THR A 57 10.89 8.25 -19.91
C THR A 57 10.75 7.73 -21.35
N THR A 58 11.31 6.56 -21.67
CA THR A 58 11.07 5.92 -22.99
C THR A 58 9.66 5.36 -23.11
N PHE A 59 8.96 5.17 -21.98
CA PHE A 59 7.55 4.80 -21.93
C PHE A 59 6.66 6.05 -21.87
N SER A 60 5.44 5.94 -22.42
CA SER A 60 4.39 6.95 -22.31
C SER A 60 3.14 6.34 -21.68
N PRO A 61 2.73 6.76 -20.45
CA PRO A 61 3.47 7.65 -19.55
C PRO A 61 4.77 7.01 -19.03
N PRO A 62 5.72 7.81 -18.49
CA PRO A 62 6.96 7.30 -17.89
C PRO A 62 6.67 6.24 -16.82
N ARG A 63 7.55 5.22 -16.73
CA ARG A 63 7.41 4.10 -15.78
C ARG A 63 8.53 4.12 -14.75
N THR A 64 8.20 3.75 -13.51
CA THR A 64 9.16 3.72 -12.40
C THR A 64 9.69 2.31 -12.16
N PHE A 65 10.98 2.20 -11.84
CA PHE A 65 11.67 0.95 -11.55
C PHE A 65 12.48 1.08 -10.27
N ILE A 66 12.62 -0.03 -9.54
CA ILE A 66 13.46 -0.08 -8.33
C ILE A 66 14.94 -0.07 -8.72
N SER A 67 15.71 0.84 -8.11
CA SER A 67 17.15 1.03 -8.36
C SER A 67 17.42 1.19 -9.86
N THR A 68 18.47 0.57 -10.39
CA THR A 68 18.79 0.46 -11.82
C THR A 68 18.28 -0.83 -12.45
N GLY A 69 17.41 -1.56 -11.75
CA GLY A 69 16.90 -2.87 -12.17
C GLY A 69 15.72 -2.80 -13.14
N ASN A 70 15.13 -3.96 -13.39
CA ASN A 70 13.98 -4.16 -14.29
C ASN A 70 12.67 -4.43 -13.54
N ILE A 71 12.64 -4.21 -12.22
CA ILE A 71 11.45 -4.43 -11.38
C ILE A 71 10.60 -3.16 -11.43
N GLN A 72 9.51 -3.21 -12.21
CA GLN A 72 8.60 -2.08 -12.33
C GLN A 72 7.80 -1.89 -11.04
N LEU A 73 7.77 -0.66 -10.56
CA LEU A 73 7.04 -0.20 -9.39
C LEU A 73 5.77 0.53 -9.83
N THR A 74 4.63 0.22 -9.20
CA THR A 74 3.31 0.77 -9.56
C THR A 74 2.65 1.55 -8.43
N SER A 75 3.04 1.32 -7.18
CA SER A 75 2.50 2.03 -6.02
C SER A 75 3.47 2.04 -4.85
N LEU A 76 3.39 3.08 -4.02
CA LEU A 76 4.15 3.27 -2.78
C LEU A 76 3.20 3.68 -1.66
N SER A 77 3.39 3.13 -0.47
CA SER A 77 2.67 3.52 0.74
C SER A 77 3.63 3.71 1.91
N LEU A 78 3.69 4.94 2.43
CA LEU A 78 4.42 5.26 3.66
C LEU A 78 3.77 4.65 4.90
N THR A 79 2.46 4.81 5.02
CA THR A 79 1.67 4.35 6.18
C THR A 79 1.69 2.84 6.33
N ALA A 80 1.52 2.10 5.22
CA ALA A 80 1.61 0.64 5.23
C ALA A 80 3.06 0.13 5.18
N SER A 81 4.03 0.99 4.86
CA SER A 81 5.42 0.63 4.58
C SER A 81 5.53 -0.45 3.49
N THR A 82 4.77 -0.27 2.41
CA THR A 82 4.72 -1.21 1.29
C THR A 82 5.03 -0.55 -0.06
N ALA A 83 5.46 -1.37 -1.01
CA ALA A 83 5.72 -1.02 -2.40
C ALA A 83 5.12 -2.09 -3.31
N THR A 84 4.29 -1.72 -4.28
CA THR A 84 3.69 -2.68 -5.23
C THR A 84 4.53 -2.73 -6.49
N ILE A 85 4.92 -3.94 -6.90
CA ILE A 85 5.73 -4.22 -8.09
C ILE A 85 4.97 -5.11 -9.06
N LEU A 86 5.38 -5.11 -10.32
CA LEU A 86 4.93 -6.10 -11.31
C LEU A 86 5.96 -7.22 -11.45
N THR A 87 5.57 -8.45 -11.10
CA THR A 87 6.41 -9.64 -11.16
C THR A 87 6.24 -10.40 -12.48
N LEU A 88 7.23 -11.24 -12.81
CA LEU A 88 7.13 -12.16 -13.94
C LEU A 88 6.21 -13.33 -13.60
N ILE A 89 5.71 -13.99 -14.65
CA ILE A 89 4.92 -15.21 -14.57
C ILE A 89 5.71 -16.32 -15.26
N ALA A 90 6.02 -17.41 -14.55
CA ALA A 90 6.54 -18.62 -15.17
C ALA A 90 5.39 -19.28 -15.92
N ARG A 91 5.66 -19.77 -17.14
CA ARG A 91 4.67 -20.43 -17.98
C ARG A 91 5.27 -21.60 -18.72
N ASP A 92 4.49 -22.67 -18.82
CA ASP A 92 4.79 -23.83 -19.66
C ASP A 92 3.50 -24.22 -20.41
N CYS A 93 3.50 -23.98 -21.71
CA CYS A 93 2.38 -24.12 -22.61
C CYS A 93 2.62 -25.24 -23.61
N TYR A 94 1.55 -25.97 -23.94
CA TYR A 94 1.53 -26.98 -24.98
C TYR A 94 1.26 -26.34 -26.35
N THR A 95 2.07 -26.66 -27.36
CA THR A 95 1.88 -26.18 -28.73
C THR A 95 0.77 -26.94 -29.46
N PRO A 96 0.05 -26.29 -30.41
CA PRO A 96 0.53 -25.27 -31.34
C PRO A 96 0.11 -23.82 -31.05
N LEU A 97 -0.04 -23.41 -29.79
CA LEU A 97 -0.12 -21.98 -29.44
C LEU A 97 1.26 -21.32 -29.55
N ALA A 98 1.67 -21.00 -30.78
CA ALA A 98 2.93 -20.30 -31.11
C ALA A 98 3.02 -18.84 -30.62
N LEU A 99 2.18 -18.43 -29.68
CA LEU A 99 2.00 -17.02 -29.28
C LEU A 99 2.66 -16.68 -27.94
N ALA A 100 2.97 -17.65 -27.08
CA ALA A 100 3.57 -17.43 -25.76
C ALA A 100 4.89 -18.21 -25.62
N PRO A 101 6.03 -17.56 -25.26
CA PRO A 101 7.27 -18.27 -25.00
C PRO A 101 7.15 -19.12 -23.73
N ASN A 102 7.64 -20.36 -23.77
CA ASN A 102 7.79 -21.19 -22.57
C ASN A 102 8.92 -20.63 -21.71
N ILE A 103 8.57 -20.26 -20.48
CA ILE A 103 9.47 -19.67 -19.47
C ILE A 103 9.20 -20.44 -18.16
N PRO A 104 9.72 -21.67 -18.02
CA PRO A 104 9.43 -22.50 -16.86
C PRO A 104 10.13 -22.02 -15.58
N THR A 105 11.14 -21.15 -15.72
CA THR A 105 11.93 -20.61 -14.60
C THR A 105 11.91 -19.10 -14.59
N ILE A 106 11.59 -18.51 -13.43
CA ILE A 106 11.68 -17.07 -13.19
C ILE A 106 12.35 -16.81 -11.84
N TRP A 107 12.84 -15.59 -11.64
CA TRP A 107 13.35 -15.16 -10.35
C TRP A 107 12.97 -13.72 -10.06
N LEU A 108 12.94 -13.39 -8.77
CA LEU A 108 12.93 -12.04 -8.25
C LEU A 108 14.08 -11.95 -7.24
N ASP A 109 14.96 -10.97 -7.43
CA ASP A 109 16.12 -10.74 -6.56
C ASP A 109 16.20 -9.25 -6.20
N ILE A 110 15.96 -8.97 -4.93
CA ILE A 110 16.08 -7.64 -4.31
C ILE A 110 17.09 -7.70 -3.15
N THR A 111 18.00 -8.67 -3.17
CA THR A 111 19.03 -8.84 -2.15
C THR A 111 19.88 -7.57 -2.01
N GLY A 112 20.11 -7.14 -0.77
CA GLY A 112 20.89 -5.93 -0.48
C GLY A 112 20.12 -4.62 -0.63
N LEU A 113 18.84 -4.67 -1.02
CA LEU A 113 17.94 -3.51 -1.01
C LEU A 113 17.09 -3.51 0.28
N PRO A 114 16.51 -2.35 0.67
CA PRO A 114 15.74 -2.19 1.92
C PRO A 114 14.32 -2.80 1.85
N TYR A 115 14.13 -3.84 1.05
CA TYR A 115 12.84 -4.48 0.79
C TYR A 115 12.85 -5.94 1.20
N ALA A 116 11.70 -6.48 1.56
CA ALA A 116 11.42 -7.91 1.63
C ALA A 116 10.11 -8.21 0.91
N ILE A 117 10.01 -9.41 0.36
CA ILE A 117 8.79 -9.90 -0.27
C ILE A 117 7.75 -10.13 0.83
N SER A 118 6.62 -9.41 0.74
CA SER A 118 5.63 -9.41 1.82
C SER A 118 4.96 -10.77 1.96
N ASN A 119 5.20 -11.44 3.09
CA ASN A 119 4.66 -12.78 3.34
C ASN A 119 3.19 -12.78 3.79
N THR A 120 2.68 -11.61 4.19
CA THR A 120 1.30 -11.43 4.64
C THR A 120 0.38 -10.93 3.53
N ARG A 121 0.93 -10.28 2.50
CA ARG A 121 0.17 -9.77 1.34
C ARG A 121 0.22 -10.70 0.14
N ASN A 122 1.35 -11.38 -0.08
CA ASN A 122 1.49 -12.22 -1.27
C ASN A 122 1.17 -13.69 -1.02
N LYS A 123 0.66 -14.34 -2.07
CA LYS A 123 0.57 -15.80 -2.19
C LYS A 123 1.40 -16.27 -3.38
N PHE A 124 2.12 -17.37 -3.18
CA PHE A 124 2.71 -18.09 -4.30
C PHE A 124 1.66 -19.00 -4.92
N THR A 125 1.43 -18.87 -6.22
CA THR A 125 0.32 -19.48 -6.92
C THR A 125 0.82 -20.41 -8.02
N ALA A 126 0.27 -21.63 -8.04
CA ALA A 126 0.29 -22.52 -9.20
C ALA A 126 -1.09 -22.48 -9.87
N LEU A 127 -1.13 -22.33 -11.18
CA LEU A 127 -2.36 -22.28 -11.98
C LEU A 127 -2.24 -23.25 -13.15
N GLY A 128 -3.27 -24.07 -13.35
CA GLY A 128 -3.31 -25.12 -14.37
C GLY A 128 -3.66 -26.50 -13.78
N CYS A 129 -3.87 -27.48 -14.67
CA CYS A 129 -4.15 -28.87 -14.32
C CYS A 129 -2.89 -29.74 -14.44
N GLY A 130 -2.46 -30.45 -13.38
CA GLY A 130 -1.24 -31.26 -13.44
C GLY A 130 0.04 -30.46 -13.24
N THR A 131 -0.09 -29.33 -12.56
CA THR A 131 0.93 -28.29 -12.39
C THR A 131 1.59 -28.42 -11.03
N LEU A 132 2.92 -28.47 -11.00
CA LEU A 132 3.74 -28.35 -9.80
C LEU A 132 4.59 -27.08 -9.89
N ALA A 133 4.35 -26.13 -9.00
CA ALA A 133 5.15 -24.93 -8.86
C ALA A 133 6.01 -25.03 -7.60
N LEU A 134 7.31 -24.85 -7.74
CA LEU A 134 8.26 -24.84 -6.63
C LEU A 134 8.94 -23.48 -6.55
N ASN A 135 9.07 -22.97 -5.34
CA ASN A 135 9.93 -21.84 -5.01
C ASN A 135 11.01 -22.33 -4.05
N TYR A 136 12.26 -22.07 -4.39
CA TYR A 136 13.37 -22.40 -3.50
C TYR A 136 14.49 -21.36 -3.57
N ARG A 137 15.45 -21.48 -2.66
CA ARG A 137 16.72 -20.76 -2.71
C ARG A 137 17.87 -21.74 -2.56
N LYS A 138 18.81 -21.74 -3.51
CA LYS A 138 20.05 -22.51 -3.43
C LYS A 138 21.18 -21.62 -2.88
N GLY A 139 21.61 -21.83 -1.64
CA GLY A 139 22.72 -21.07 -1.02
C GLY A 139 23.29 -21.75 0.24
N GLN A 140 24.57 -21.48 0.56
CA GLN A 140 25.36 -22.21 1.58
C GLN A 140 25.24 -21.70 3.03
N SER A 141 24.61 -20.54 3.31
CA SER A 141 24.54 -20.00 4.68
C SER A 141 23.27 -19.17 4.93
N ASP A 142 22.24 -19.82 5.47
CA ASP A 142 21.25 -19.25 6.42
C ASP A 142 19.80 -18.99 5.98
N LEU A 143 19.39 -19.29 4.74
CA LEU A 143 17.94 -19.51 4.50
C LEU A 143 17.71 -20.42 3.30
N TYR A 144 17.86 -21.73 3.52
CA TYR A 144 17.35 -22.74 2.62
C TYR A 144 15.85 -22.86 2.89
N TYR A 145 15.03 -22.51 1.91
CA TYR A 145 13.61 -22.81 1.96
C TYR A 145 13.19 -23.42 0.64
N THR A 146 12.20 -24.30 0.74
CA THR A 146 11.45 -24.81 -0.40
C THR A 146 10.00 -24.71 -0.01
N THR A 147 9.21 -23.99 -0.80
CA THR A 147 7.75 -23.99 -0.73
C THR A 147 7.23 -24.34 -2.11
N GLY A 148 6.02 -24.87 -2.18
CA GLY A 148 5.45 -25.28 -3.44
C GLY A 148 3.95 -25.40 -3.37
N CYS A 149 3.36 -25.42 -4.55
CA CYS A 149 1.94 -25.67 -4.72
C CYS A 149 1.74 -26.64 -5.87
N VAL A 150 0.77 -27.52 -5.72
CA VAL A 150 0.39 -28.48 -6.76
C VAL A 150 -1.09 -28.36 -7.03
N SER A 151 -1.46 -28.39 -8.31
CA SER A 151 -2.84 -28.30 -8.75
C SER A 151 -3.14 -29.39 -9.77
N PHE A 152 -4.29 -30.05 -9.61
CA PHE A 152 -4.78 -31.09 -10.50
C PHE A 152 -6.21 -30.82 -10.93
N CYS A 153 -6.55 -31.18 -12.16
CA CYS A 153 -7.93 -31.28 -12.62
C CYS A 153 -8.00 -32.29 -13.75
N ASN A 154 -9.18 -32.90 -13.92
CA ASN A 154 -9.47 -33.82 -15.02
C ASN A 154 -10.56 -33.26 -15.93
N GLU A 155 -11.52 -32.53 -15.35
CA GLU A 155 -12.67 -31.96 -16.04
C GLU A 155 -12.91 -30.54 -15.54
N LEU A 156 -13.36 -29.67 -16.43
CA LEU A 156 -13.65 -28.26 -16.13
C LEU A 156 -14.73 -28.12 -15.06
N SER A 157 -15.71 -29.03 -15.03
CA SER A 157 -16.82 -29.06 -14.07
C SER A 157 -16.40 -29.19 -12.60
N SER A 158 -15.19 -29.70 -12.33
CA SER A 158 -14.63 -29.84 -10.99
C SER A 158 -14.00 -28.56 -10.46
N VAL A 159 -13.75 -27.58 -11.34
CA VAL A 159 -13.12 -26.31 -11.01
C VAL A 159 -14.15 -25.36 -10.43
N ILE A 160 -13.80 -24.69 -9.33
CA ILE A 160 -14.73 -23.79 -8.62
C ILE A 160 -14.10 -22.39 -8.55
N ASN A 161 -14.80 -21.41 -9.11
CA ASN A 161 -14.41 -19.99 -9.03
C ASN A 161 -14.14 -19.56 -7.58
N GLY A 162 -13.10 -18.76 -7.39
CA GLY A 162 -12.69 -18.24 -6.08
C GLY A 162 -11.97 -19.25 -5.17
N THR A 163 -11.89 -20.53 -5.55
CA THR A 163 -11.15 -21.53 -4.77
C THR A 163 -9.78 -21.79 -5.37
N CYS A 164 -8.72 -21.75 -4.54
CA CYS A 164 -7.34 -21.97 -5.01
C CYS A 164 -6.59 -22.90 -4.05
N SER A 165 -7.12 -24.12 -3.88
CA SER A 165 -6.67 -25.09 -2.89
C SER A 165 -6.34 -26.46 -3.48
N GLY A 166 -5.90 -26.51 -4.74
CA GLY A 166 -5.37 -27.71 -5.39
C GLY A 166 -6.14 -28.21 -6.61
N ILE A 167 -7.26 -27.57 -6.98
CA ILE A 167 -8.05 -27.91 -8.17
C ILE A 167 -8.04 -26.73 -9.14
N GLY A 168 -7.34 -26.86 -10.26
CA GLY A 168 -7.10 -25.78 -11.24
C GLY A 168 -6.19 -24.65 -10.73
N CYS A 169 -6.22 -24.36 -9.44
CA CYS A 169 -5.41 -23.35 -8.78
C CYS A 169 -4.95 -23.86 -7.40
N CYS A 170 -3.72 -23.55 -7.02
CA CYS A 170 -3.19 -23.77 -5.68
C CYS A 170 -2.43 -22.53 -5.22
N GLN A 171 -2.72 -22.04 -4.01
CA GLN A 171 -1.97 -20.99 -3.35
C GLN A 171 -1.30 -21.47 -2.06
N THR A 172 -0.06 -21.06 -1.86
CA THR A 172 0.69 -21.31 -0.62
C THR A 172 1.31 -20.03 -0.07
N ALA A 173 1.55 -20.03 1.24
CA ALA A 173 2.28 -18.96 1.90
C ALA A 173 3.78 -19.01 1.55
N ILE A 174 4.43 -17.86 1.65
CA ILE A 174 5.88 -17.76 1.57
C ILE A 174 6.46 -17.48 2.97
N PRO A 175 7.70 -17.92 3.25
CA PRO A 175 8.42 -17.50 4.45
C PRO A 175 8.56 -15.97 4.57
N ARG A 176 8.65 -15.50 5.81
CA ARG A 176 8.97 -14.11 6.14
C ARG A 176 10.43 -13.78 5.81
N GLY A 177 10.69 -12.53 5.43
CA GLY A 177 12.06 -12.00 5.28
C GLY A 177 12.76 -12.39 3.97
N LEU A 178 12.04 -12.91 2.99
CA LEU A 178 12.62 -13.27 1.70
C LEU A 178 12.99 -12.02 0.90
N GLN A 179 14.21 -11.97 0.37
CA GLN A 179 14.64 -10.98 -0.63
C GLN A 179 14.89 -11.61 -2.00
N ARG A 180 14.84 -12.94 -2.09
CA ARG A 180 15.05 -13.68 -3.33
C ARG A 180 14.14 -14.88 -3.40
N ILE A 181 13.46 -15.03 -4.54
CA ILE A 181 12.70 -16.22 -4.91
C ILE A 181 13.19 -16.71 -6.27
N GLU A 182 13.34 -18.02 -6.40
CA GLU A 182 13.57 -18.69 -7.68
C GLU A 182 12.43 -19.70 -7.85
N THR A 183 11.63 -19.48 -8.89
CA THR A 183 10.46 -20.29 -9.21
C THR A 183 10.81 -21.25 -10.31
N ILE A 184 10.50 -22.53 -10.12
CA ILE A 184 10.49 -23.55 -11.17
C ILE A 184 9.08 -24.10 -11.31
N LEU A 185 8.60 -24.12 -12.54
CA LEU A 185 7.38 -24.77 -12.96
C LEU A 185 7.71 -26.15 -13.52
N GLN A 186 7.02 -27.17 -13.03
CA GLN A 186 7.11 -28.54 -13.50
C GLN A 186 5.72 -29.09 -13.80
N ILE A 187 5.66 -29.95 -14.81
CA ILE A 187 4.46 -30.68 -15.17
C ILE A 187 4.57 -32.09 -14.61
N VAL A 188 3.58 -32.52 -13.84
CA VAL A 188 3.59 -33.81 -13.14
C VAL A 188 2.63 -34.85 -13.74
N LYS A 189 1.75 -34.45 -14.65
CA LYS A 189 0.80 -35.35 -15.32
C LYS A 189 0.77 -35.09 -16.83
N ASN A 190 0.60 -36.12 -17.65
CA ASN A 190 0.44 -35.93 -19.10
C ASN A 190 -0.91 -35.24 -19.40
N HIS A 191 -0.86 -34.11 -20.11
CA HIS A 191 -1.97 -33.15 -20.29
C HIS A 191 -2.97 -33.51 -21.41
N SER A 192 -2.87 -34.70 -21.99
CA SER A 192 -3.62 -35.10 -23.19
C SER A 192 -5.15 -34.91 -23.06
N ASN A 193 -5.69 -34.98 -21.84
CA ASN A 193 -7.13 -34.87 -21.57
C ASN A 193 -7.59 -33.49 -21.08
N THR A 194 -6.67 -32.56 -20.76
CA THR A 194 -7.00 -31.24 -20.17
C THR A 194 -6.56 -30.05 -21.02
N TRP A 195 -5.78 -30.30 -22.07
CA TRP A 195 -5.23 -29.27 -22.97
C TRP A 195 -6.30 -28.33 -23.58
N SER A 196 -7.52 -28.82 -23.80
CA SER A 196 -8.60 -28.04 -24.42
C SER A 196 -9.15 -26.92 -23.55
N PHE A 197 -8.92 -26.95 -22.24
CA PHE A 197 -9.37 -25.92 -21.29
C PHE A 197 -8.27 -25.45 -20.32
N SER A 198 -7.09 -26.09 -20.33
CA SER A 198 -5.90 -25.69 -19.58
C SER A 198 -4.65 -25.89 -20.47
N PRO A 199 -4.49 -25.10 -21.55
CA PRO A 199 -3.39 -25.24 -22.52
C PRO A 199 -2.01 -24.90 -21.94
N CYS A 200 -1.97 -24.23 -20.79
CA CYS A 200 -0.74 -23.83 -20.12
C CYS A 200 -0.82 -24.11 -18.63
N SER A 201 0.36 -24.25 -18.03
CA SER A 201 0.60 -24.15 -16.60
C SER A 201 1.31 -22.84 -16.28
N TYR A 202 1.07 -22.29 -15.09
CA TYR A 202 1.70 -21.07 -14.62
C TYR A 202 2.15 -21.17 -13.18
N ALA A 203 3.21 -20.42 -12.85
CA ALA A 203 3.61 -20.14 -11.49
C ALA A 203 3.96 -18.66 -11.31
N PHE A 204 3.44 -18.04 -10.26
CA PHE A 204 3.64 -16.61 -10.02
C PHE A 204 3.42 -16.23 -8.55
N LEU A 205 3.99 -15.11 -8.16
CA LEU A 205 3.76 -14.47 -6.86
C LEU A 205 2.82 -13.29 -7.06
N VAL A 206 1.70 -13.25 -6.34
CA VAL A 206 0.68 -12.21 -6.49
C VAL A 206 0.18 -11.70 -5.13
N ASP A 207 -0.18 -10.43 -5.07
CA ASP A 207 -0.95 -9.84 -3.97
C ASP A 207 -2.31 -10.52 -3.88
N GLN A 208 -2.63 -11.08 -2.71
CA GLN A 208 -3.88 -11.83 -2.49
C GLN A 208 -5.12 -10.96 -2.67
N ASP A 209 -5.00 -9.64 -2.50
CA ASP A 209 -6.10 -8.69 -2.67
C ASP A 209 -6.31 -8.30 -4.15
N GLN A 210 -5.42 -8.72 -5.05
CA GLN A 210 -5.45 -8.38 -6.48
C GLN A 210 -5.73 -9.57 -7.39
N TYR A 211 -5.84 -10.79 -6.85
CA TYR A 211 -6.10 -11.98 -7.63
C TYR A 211 -7.09 -12.92 -6.96
N VAL A 212 -8.22 -13.11 -7.63
CA VAL A 212 -9.22 -14.14 -7.32
C VAL A 212 -9.28 -15.07 -8.51
N PHE A 213 -9.02 -16.36 -8.27
CA PHE A 213 -9.03 -17.38 -9.32
C PHE A 213 -10.40 -17.47 -9.98
N LYS A 214 -10.38 -17.52 -11.32
CA LYS A 214 -11.54 -17.82 -12.14
C LYS A 214 -11.24 -19.04 -13.01
N GLU A 215 -12.26 -19.84 -13.26
CA GLU A 215 -12.20 -20.97 -14.19
C GLU A 215 -11.64 -20.56 -15.57
N SER A 216 -12.03 -19.39 -16.08
CA SER A 216 -11.52 -18.82 -17.33
C SER A 216 -10.01 -18.53 -17.30
N ASP A 217 -9.39 -18.36 -16.12
CA ASP A 217 -7.94 -18.19 -16.03
C ASP A 217 -7.19 -19.46 -16.49
N LEU A 218 -7.82 -20.64 -16.54
CA LEU A 218 -7.18 -21.83 -17.10
C LEU A 218 -6.90 -21.71 -18.61
N GLU A 219 -7.74 -20.97 -19.33
CA GLU A 219 -7.62 -20.74 -20.77
C GLU A 219 -6.99 -19.39 -21.10
N ASP A 220 -7.44 -18.31 -20.46
CA ASP A 220 -7.14 -16.92 -20.88
C ASP A 220 -5.89 -16.33 -20.22
N PHE A 221 -5.34 -16.96 -19.18
CA PHE A 221 -4.27 -16.34 -18.38
C PHE A 221 -2.97 -16.12 -19.16
N TYR A 222 -2.80 -16.77 -20.32
CA TYR A 222 -1.66 -16.51 -21.22
C TYR A 222 -1.59 -15.04 -21.67
N MET A 223 -2.73 -14.34 -21.70
CA MET A 223 -2.82 -12.92 -22.06
C MET A 223 -2.19 -11.99 -21.01
N ARG A 224 -1.93 -12.49 -19.80
CA ARG A 224 -1.26 -11.72 -18.74
C ARG A 224 0.25 -11.90 -18.81
N ASP A 225 0.96 -10.79 -18.91
CA ASP A 225 2.43 -10.79 -18.90
C ASP A 225 3.02 -10.69 -17.49
N ARG A 226 2.32 -9.98 -16.59
CA ARG A 226 2.75 -9.70 -15.22
C ARG A 226 1.58 -9.67 -14.25
N VAL A 227 1.88 -9.89 -12.98
CA VAL A 227 0.92 -9.75 -11.87
C VAL A 227 1.49 -8.82 -10.79
N PRO A 228 0.63 -8.10 -10.05
CA PRO A 228 1.07 -7.25 -8.96
C PRO A 228 1.51 -8.10 -7.75
N ALA A 229 2.63 -7.75 -7.13
CA ALA A 229 3.07 -8.29 -5.85
C ALA A 229 3.53 -7.15 -4.93
N VAL A 230 3.49 -7.39 -3.63
CA VAL A 230 3.80 -6.37 -2.61
C VAL A 230 5.14 -6.66 -1.94
N LEU A 231 5.98 -5.64 -1.84
CA LEU A 231 7.17 -5.64 -1.01
C LEU A 231 6.88 -4.85 0.26
N ASP A 232 7.33 -5.37 1.41
CA ASP A 232 7.49 -4.57 2.62
C ASP A 232 8.86 -3.87 2.55
N TRP A 233 8.98 -2.66 3.08
CA TRP A 233 10.26 -1.96 3.16
C TRP A 233 10.52 -1.39 4.55
N ALA A 234 11.80 -1.19 4.87
CA ALA A 234 12.24 -0.65 6.15
C ALA A 234 13.48 0.23 5.98
N VAL A 235 13.64 1.21 6.86
CA VAL A 235 14.84 2.06 6.93
C VAL A 235 15.81 1.54 7.99
N GLY A 236 16.98 2.16 8.10
CA GLY A 236 17.93 1.89 9.18
C GLY A 236 18.91 0.75 8.91
N ASN A 237 19.04 0.27 7.66
CA ASN A 237 20.07 -0.71 7.25
C ASN A 237 20.21 -1.90 8.23
N ASN A 238 19.10 -2.56 8.54
CA ASN A 238 18.99 -3.68 9.48
C ASN A 238 19.13 -3.34 10.97
N GLU A 239 19.31 -2.09 11.36
CA GLU A 239 19.24 -1.66 12.77
C GLU A 239 17.81 -1.72 13.31
N THR A 240 17.66 -1.96 14.61
CA THR A 240 16.36 -1.82 15.29
C THR A 240 16.12 -0.37 15.70
N CYS A 241 14.88 0.00 15.98
CA CYS A 241 14.49 1.28 16.55
C CYS A 241 15.31 1.63 17.79
N GLU A 242 15.47 0.66 18.70
CA GLU A 242 16.14 0.86 19.98
C GLU A 242 17.63 1.13 19.76
N ALA A 243 18.26 0.40 18.85
CA ALA A 243 19.65 0.62 18.48
C ALA A 243 19.83 2.00 17.83
N ALA A 244 19.01 2.34 16.84
CA ALA A 244 19.08 3.61 16.14
C ALA A 244 18.82 4.81 17.07
N ALA A 245 17.93 4.67 18.05
CA ALA A 245 17.65 5.73 19.03
C ALA A 245 18.86 6.10 19.91
N THR A 246 19.85 5.20 20.06
CA THR A 246 21.08 5.51 20.80
C THR A 246 22.07 6.38 20.02
N ASN A 247 21.88 6.50 18.70
CA ASN A 247 22.74 7.28 17.82
C ASN A 247 21.89 8.23 16.95
N SER A 248 21.88 9.51 17.30
CA SER A 248 21.10 10.52 16.58
C SER A 248 21.45 10.65 15.09
N ALA A 249 22.63 10.17 14.66
CA ALA A 249 23.00 10.14 13.25
C ALA A 249 22.38 8.96 12.46
N SER A 250 22.03 7.85 13.12
CA SER A 250 21.37 6.70 12.47
C SER A 250 19.86 6.65 12.67
N TYR A 251 19.32 7.48 13.57
CA TYR A 251 17.88 7.65 13.76
C TYR A 251 17.26 8.52 12.65
N LEU A 252 16.35 7.93 11.87
CA LEU A 252 15.80 8.52 10.65
C LEU A 252 14.38 9.07 10.79
N CYS A 253 13.74 8.92 11.95
CA CYS A 253 12.39 9.43 12.17
C CYS A 253 12.43 10.92 12.56
N GLY A 254 11.62 11.74 11.90
CA GLY A 254 11.49 13.17 12.15
C GLY A 254 10.66 13.51 13.39
N ALA A 255 10.35 14.80 13.56
CA ALA A 255 9.53 15.28 14.69
C ALA A 255 8.08 14.73 14.65
N ASN A 256 7.47 14.58 15.84
CA ASN A 256 6.11 14.08 16.03
C ASN A 256 5.84 12.70 15.39
N THR A 257 6.84 11.81 15.48
CA THR A 257 6.77 10.46 14.96
C THR A 257 6.92 9.40 16.04
N TYR A 258 6.53 8.17 15.72
CA TYR A 258 6.92 6.96 16.44
C TYR A 258 7.82 6.09 15.57
N CYS A 259 8.63 5.26 16.21
CA CYS A 259 9.43 4.22 15.57
C CYS A 259 8.84 2.85 15.88
N SER A 260 8.82 1.93 14.90
CA SER A 260 8.53 0.52 15.14
C SER A 260 9.44 -0.40 14.32
N ASN A 261 9.92 -1.48 14.93
CA ASN A 261 10.71 -2.48 14.23
C ASN A 261 9.88 -3.14 13.13
N SER A 262 10.47 -3.27 11.94
CA SER A 262 9.82 -3.98 10.85
C SER A 262 9.87 -5.48 11.12
N THR A 263 8.74 -6.14 10.88
CA THR A 263 8.64 -7.58 11.10
C THR A 263 8.99 -8.39 9.85
N SER A 264 9.16 -7.77 8.69
CA SER A 264 9.33 -8.45 7.40
C SER A 264 10.64 -8.06 6.73
N ALA A 265 10.79 -6.80 6.32
CA ALA A 265 12.07 -6.23 5.91
C ALA A 265 12.95 -5.96 7.13
N ALA A 266 14.27 -6.15 7.03
CA ALA A 266 15.19 -5.86 8.12
C ALA A 266 15.34 -4.35 8.32
N GLY A 267 15.19 -3.88 9.56
CA GLY A 267 15.23 -2.46 9.90
C GLY A 267 14.01 -2.02 10.72
N TYR A 268 13.70 -0.73 10.66
CA TYR A 268 12.54 -0.14 11.31
C TYR A 268 11.76 0.81 10.38
N ARG A 269 10.61 1.26 10.86
CA ARG A 269 9.76 2.24 10.16
C ARG A 269 9.33 3.36 11.09
N CYS A 270 9.07 4.51 10.49
CA CYS A 270 8.61 5.71 11.16
C CYS A 270 7.15 5.96 10.78
N GLY A 271 6.32 6.38 11.72
CA GLY A 271 4.94 6.80 11.46
C GLY A 271 4.60 8.07 12.23
N CYS A 272 3.59 8.80 11.79
CA CYS A 272 3.12 9.99 12.51
C CYS A 272 2.41 9.60 13.81
N LEU A 273 2.60 10.39 14.87
CA LEU A 273 1.79 10.27 16.08
C LEU A 273 0.31 10.58 15.77
N SER A 274 -0.59 10.12 16.64
CA SER A 274 -2.03 10.45 16.52
C SER A 274 -2.23 11.97 16.54
N GLY A 275 -3.09 12.48 15.66
CA GLY A 275 -3.31 13.92 15.47
C GLY A 275 -2.27 14.60 14.58
N TYR A 276 -1.34 13.84 13.97
CA TYR A 276 -0.33 14.37 13.05
C TYR A 276 -0.36 13.66 11.69
N ALA A 277 -0.02 14.38 10.63
CA ALA A 277 0.06 13.88 9.26
C ALA A 277 1.29 14.43 8.52
N GLY A 278 1.63 13.82 7.39
CA GLY A 278 2.75 14.21 6.54
C GLY A 278 3.78 13.10 6.39
N ASN A 279 5.04 13.48 6.14
CA ASN A 279 6.11 12.52 5.90
C ASN A 279 6.99 12.35 7.16
N PRO A 280 6.96 11.17 7.81
CA PRO A 280 7.70 10.94 9.05
C PRO A 280 9.22 10.85 8.88
N TYR A 281 9.74 10.90 7.66
CA TYR A 281 11.17 10.81 7.34
C TYR A 281 11.80 12.17 6.98
N LEU A 282 11.00 13.23 6.86
CA LEU A 282 11.53 14.58 6.63
C LEU A 282 11.96 15.24 7.94
N ALA A 283 12.86 16.22 7.87
CA ALA A 283 13.38 16.93 9.04
C ALA A 283 12.27 17.58 9.90
N ASN A 284 11.26 18.17 9.26
CA ASN A 284 10.11 18.76 9.95
C ASN A 284 9.12 17.69 10.47
N GLY A 285 9.30 16.43 10.07
CA GLY A 285 8.48 15.30 10.46
C GLY A 285 7.00 15.49 10.15
N CYS A 286 6.16 14.95 11.02
CA CYS A 286 4.72 15.07 10.89
C CYS A 286 4.21 16.38 11.48
N GLN A 287 3.30 17.01 10.75
CA GLN A 287 2.66 18.27 11.12
C GLN A 287 1.33 18.00 11.81
N ASP A 288 0.96 18.90 12.71
CA ASP A 288 -0.33 18.90 13.38
C ASP A 288 -1.47 18.91 12.36
N ILE A 289 -2.48 18.06 12.58
CA ILE A 289 -3.71 18.10 11.78
C ILE A 289 -4.60 19.14 12.41
N ASN A 290 -4.96 20.19 11.66
CA ASN A 290 -5.94 21.16 12.13
C ASN A 290 -7.36 20.67 11.80
N GLU A 291 -7.99 19.93 12.72
CA GLU A 291 -9.34 19.42 12.49
C GLU A 291 -10.40 20.52 12.41
N CYS A 292 -10.07 21.76 12.79
CA CYS A 292 -11.00 22.89 12.73
C CYS A 292 -11.03 23.59 11.36
N GLU A 293 -10.04 23.37 10.49
CA GLU A 293 -9.86 24.13 9.24
C GLU A 293 -10.87 23.72 8.16
N ASP A 294 -11.13 22.43 8.03
CA ASP A 294 -12.06 21.89 7.03
C ASP A 294 -13.44 21.68 7.65
N ALA A 295 -14.43 22.46 7.19
CA ALA A 295 -15.79 22.43 7.70
C ALA A 295 -16.49 21.07 7.52
N ASP A 296 -16.15 20.32 6.47
CA ASP A 296 -16.77 19.03 6.16
C ASP A 296 -16.26 17.93 7.08
N THR A 297 -14.98 17.99 7.45
CA THR A 297 -14.34 17.04 8.37
C THR A 297 -14.30 17.53 9.82
N ASN A 298 -14.72 18.77 10.09
CA ASN A 298 -14.70 19.37 11.42
C ASN A 298 -15.52 18.52 12.41
N PRO A 299 -14.89 18.00 13.48
CA PRO A 299 -15.53 17.10 14.44
C PRO A 299 -16.45 17.82 15.44
N CYS A 300 -16.37 19.14 15.56
CA CYS A 300 -17.14 19.94 16.50
C CYS A 300 -18.49 20.38 15.93
N SER A 301 -19.52 20.45 16.79
CA SER A 301 -20.85 20.92 16.41
C SER A 301 -20.91 22.43 16.22
N ASP A 302 -20.18 23.19 17.06
CA ASP A 302 -20.25 24.64 17.11
C ASP A 302 -18.86 25.29 17.18
N ILE A 303 -18.25 25.39 18.37
CA ILE A 303 -16.96 26.06 18.54
C ILE A 303 -15.85 25.00 18.49
N CYS A 304 -14.88 25.22 17.60
CA CYS A 304 -13.70 24.37 17.43
C CYS A 304 -12.44 25.20 17.68
N GLU A 305 -11.57 24.71 18.56
CA GLU A 305 -10.25 25.27 18.81
C GLU A 305 -9.20 24.19 18.56
N ASN A 306 -8.31 24.43 17.59
CA ASN A 306 -7.22 23.52 17.28
C ASN A 306 -6.16 23.54 18.38
N THR A 307 -5.59 22.39 18.71
CA THR A 307 -4.51 22.25 19.68
C THR A 307 -3.43 21.32 19.13
N GLN A 308 -2.22 21.39 19.66
CA GLN A 308 -1.16 20.54 19.14
C GLN A 308 -1.44 19.04 19.43
N GLY A 309 -1.66 18.28 18.35
CA GLY A 309 -2.00 16.85 18.32
C GLY A 309 -3.48 16.53 18.59
N SER A 310 -4.36 17.53 18.69
CA SER A 310 -5.78 17.33 19.01
C SER A 310 -6.63 18.58 18.79
N PHE A 311 -7.89 18.54 19.21
CA PHE A 311 -8.79 19.69 19.15
C PHE A 311 -9.69 19.73 20.38
N VAL A 312 -10.19 20.93 20.68
CA VAL A 312 -11.18 21.16 21.74
C VAL A 312 -12.47 21.65 21.09
N CYS A 313 -13.56 20.94 21.37
CA CYS A 313 -14.90 21.42 21.05
C CYS A 313 -15.53 22.06 22.28
N SER A 314 -16.23 23.17 22.07
CA SER A 314 -16.99 23.83 23.14
C SER A 314 -18.35 24.33 22.65
N CYS A 315 -19.24 24.60 23.59
CA CYS A 315 -20.59 25.08 23.30
C CYS A 315 -20.73 26.58 23.49
N PRO A 316 -21.54 27.26 22.65
CA PRO A 316 -21.88 28.66 22.85
C PRO A 316 -22.54 28.91 24.20
N HIS A 317 -22.47 30.15 24.70
CA HIS A 317 -23.11 30.53 25.94
C HIS A 317 -24.61 30.19 25.95
N GLY A 318 -25.09 29.54 27.02
CA GLY A 318 -26.47 29.06 27.14
C GLY A 318 -26.72 27.67 26.54
N TYR A 319 -25.66 26.97 26.10
CA TYR A 319 -25.69 25.58 25.66
C TYR A 319 -24.77 24.71 26.53
N THR A 320 -25.09 23.43 26.63
CA THR A 320 -24.32 22.43 27.40
C THR A 320 -24.14 21.14 26.60
N GLY A 321 -23.00 20.49 26.78
CA GLY A 321 -22.64 19.21 26.16
C GLY A 321 -21.15 19.15 25.86
N ASP A 322 -20.71 18.15 25.12
CA ASP A 322 -19.30 17.95 24.74
C ASP A 322 -18.88 18.69 23.47
N GLY A 323 -19.83 19.34 22.78
CA GLY A 323 -19.58 20.09 21.55
C GLY A 323 -19.12 19.24 20.36
N LYS A 324 -19.16 17.90 20.42
CA LYS A 324 -18.73 17.01 19.33
C LYS A 324 -19.93 16.54 18.51
N LYS A 325 -19.80 16.49 17.19
CA LYS A 325 -20.84 15.95 16.28
C LYS A 325 -21.13 14.47 16.54
N SER A 326 -20.11 13.68 16.91
CA SER A 326 -20.24 12.25 17.25
C SER A 326 -20.60 12.00 18.72
N GLY A 327 -20.73 13.05 19.53
CA GLY A 327 -21.01 12.99 20.96
C GLY A 327 -22.40 13.52 21.32
N SER A 328 -22.49 14.17 22.48
CA SER A 328 -23.70 14.84 22.96
C SER A 328 -23.99 16.17 22.25
N GLY A 329 -23.01 16.74 21.54
CA GLY A 329 -23.14 18.00 20.81
C GLY A 329 -23.43 19.17 21.75
N CYS A 330 -24.07 20.22 21.24
CA CYS A 330 -24.49 21.36 22.05
C CYS A 330 -26.01 21.43 22.18
N ASN A 331 -26.50 21.33 23.41
CA ASN A 331 -27.93 21.36 23.71
C ASN A 331 -28.28 22.64 24.49
N LYS A 332 -29.35 23.33 24.07
CA LYS A 332 -29.78 24.56 24.72
C LYS A 332 -30.17 24.31 26.17
N GLN A 333 -29.59 25.06 27.09
CA GLN A 333 -29.89 24.97 28.51
C GLN A 333 -31.26 25.64 28.76
N THR A 334 -32.33 24.84 28.76
CA THR A 334 -33.65 25.35 29.19
C THR A 334 -33.66 25.44 30.71
N THR A 335 -33.47 26.64 31.25
CA THR A 335 -33.77 26.91 32.66
C THR A 335 -35.26 26.70 32.90
N LYS A 336 -35.65 25.52 33.40
CA LYS A 336 -36.94 25.36 34.06
C LYS A 336 -36.86 26.16 35.36
N PHE A 337 -37.31 27.40 35.34
CA PHE A 337 -37.61 28.12 36.57
C PHE A 337 -38.58 27.25 37.40
N PRO A 338 -38.30 26.97 38.69
CA PRO A 338 -39.30 26.36 39.54
C PRO A 338 -40.48 27.32 39.62
N PHE A 339 -41.63 26.92 39.09
CA PHE A 339 -42.87 27.64 39.32
C PHE A 339 -43.17 27.57 40.81
N VAL A 340 -42.92 28.66 41.54
CA VAL A 340 -43.43 28.83 42.90
C VAL A 340 -44.94 29.04 42.77
N GLN A 341 -45.71 28.00 43.05
CA GLN A 341 -47.17 28.07 43.10
C GLN A 341 -47.55 28.78 44.40
N VAL A 342 -47.75 30.09 44.35
CA VAL A 342 -48.27 30.85 45.50
C VAL A 342 -49.78 30.58 45.60
N VAL A 343 -50.17 29.75 46.57
CA VAL A 343 -51.57 29.57 46.93
C VAL A 343 -51.96 30.74 47.84
N ALA A 344 -52.69 31.70 47.30
CA ALA A 344 -53.31 32.75 48.10
C ALA A 344 -54.54 32.17 48.82
N GLY A 345 -54.38 31.84 50.11
CA GLY A 345 -55.51 31.56 50.99
C GLY A 345 -56.29 32.83 51.27
N LYS A 346 -57.59 32.83 50.97
CA LYS A 346 -58.52 33.90 51.40
C LYS A 346 -58.73 33.79 52.91
N ILE A 347 -58.56 34.92 53.60
CA ILE A 347 -58.95 35.16 55.00
C ILE A 347 -60.48 35.17 55.08
#